data_AF-A0A8T5P930-F1
#
_entry.id   AF-A0A8T5P930-F1
#
_cell.length_a   1.000
_cell.length_b   1.000
_cell.length_c   1.000
_cell.angle_alpha   90.00
_cell.angle_beta   90.00
_cell.angle_gamma   90.00
#
_symmetry.space_group_name_H-M   'P 1'
#
loop_
_entity.id
_entity.type
_entity.pdbx_description
1 polymer ?
#
loop_
_entity_poly.entity_id
_entity_poly.type
_entity_poly.pdbx_seq_one_letter_code
_entity_poly.pdbx_strand_id
1 'polypeptide(L)'
;MKYKYCPRCDKAYIKSRLEKDSCIYCGGPCETVDVKRNGMYYLGYAIMLAGAASAFVPRFVVVSAPELFIAAGIGLVVGGSVIIIMANGAMTNMAKEKAMEDDTAPE
;
A
#
# COMPACT_ATOMS: atom_id res chain seq x y z
N MET A 1 0.62 -1.31 -11.58
CA MET A 1 -0.39 -1.99 -10.73
C MET A 1 -1.69 -1.32 -11.08
N LYS A 2 -2.72 -2.09 -11.43
CA LYS A 2 -3.95 -1.53 -12.00
C LYS A 2 -4.82 -0.97 -10.89
N TYR A 3 -4.92 0.36 -10.82
CA TYR A 3 -5.91 1.06 -10.03
C TYR A 3 -7.17 1.25 -10.89
N LYS A 4 -8.32 1.26 -10.23
CA LYS A 4 -9.61 1.62 -10.83
C LYS A 4 -9.98 3.00 -10.31
N TYR A 5 -10.07 3.98 -11.20
CA TYR A 5 -10.58 5.31 -10.91
C TYR A 5 -12.05 5.41 -11.28
N CYS A 6 -12.84 6.04 -10.42
CA CYS A 6 -14.24 6.35 -10.71
C CYS A 6 -14.43 7.87 -10.80
N PRO A 7 -14.75 8.43 -11.99
CA PRO A 7 -14.91 9.88 -12.15
C PRO A 7 -16.12 10.43 -11.39
N ARG A 8 -17.18 9.64 -11.19
CA ARG A 8 -18.38 10.08 -10.45
C ARG A 8 -18.16 10.20 -8.94
N CYS A 9 -17.29 9.36 -8.37
CA CYS A 9 -16.99 9.35 -6.94
C CYS A 9 -15.67 10.06 -6.62
N ASP A 10 -14.90 10.42 -7.65
CA ASP A 10 -13.60 11.05 -7.54
C ASP A 10 -12.63 10.28 -6.62
N LYS A 11 -12.64 8.94 -6.78
CA LYS A 11 -11.90 7.99 -5.95
C LYS A 11 -11.20 6.95 -6.81
N ALA A 12 -9.94 6.68 -6.48
CA ALA A 12 -9.19 5.54 -7.00
C ALA A 12 -9.05 4.44 -5.93
N TYR A 13 -9.06 3.19 -6.35
CA TYR A 13 -8.87 2.03 -5.47
C TYR A 13 -8.33 0.84 -6.25
N ILE A 14 -7.73 -0.11 -5.54
CA ILE A 14 -7.27 -1.37 -6.12
C ILE A 14 -8.41 -2.37 -6.02
N LYS A 15 -8.80 -2.97 -7.15
CA LYS A 15 -9.75 -4.09 -7.17
C LYS A 15 -9.05 -5.41 -7.41
N SER A 16 -9.64 -6.47 -6.85
CA SER A 16 -9.32 -7.85 -7.23
C SER A 16 -9.71 -8.10 -8.70
N ARG A 17 -8.94 -8.93 -9.43
CA ARG A 17 -9.28 -9.33 -10.81
C ARG A 17 -10.66 -10.00 -10.95
N LEU A 18 -11.23 -10.47 -9.83
CA LEU A 18 -12.52 -11.17 -9.79
C LEU A 18 -13.71 -10.22 -9.56
N GLU A 19 -13.48 -8.93 -9.29
CA GLU A 19 -14.56 -7.97 -9.07
C GLU A 19 -15.02 -7.33 -10.39
N LYS A 20 -16.34 -7.16 -10.54
CA LYS A 20 -16.96 -6.44 -11.67
C LYS A 20 -16.31 -5.06 -11.86
N ASP A 21 -16.15 -4.64 -13.12
CA ASP A 21 -15.57 -3.35 -13.55
C ASP A 21 -16.44 -2.11 -13.24
N SER A 22 -17.28 -2.19 -12.21
CA SER A 22 -18.12 -1.10 -11.73
C SER A 22 -17.61 -0.50 -10.43
N CYS A 23 -18.02 0.73 -10.10
CA CYS A 23 -17.64 1.35 -8.85
C CYS A 23 -18.31 0.68 -7.65
N ILE A 24 -17.56 0.41 -6.58
CA ILE A 24 -18.13 -0.15 -5.33
C ILE A 24 -19.08 0.84 -4.63
N TYR A 25 -18.91 2.14 -4.85
CA TYR A 25 -19.68 3.18 -4.18
C TYR A 25 -20.92 3.58 -4.99
N CYS A 26 -20.77 3.85 -6.29
CA CYS A 26 -21.87 4.34 -7.14
C CYS A 26 -22.34 3.37 -8.21
N GLY A 27 -21.71 2.20 -8.37
CA GLY A 27 -22.05 1.23 -9.43
C GLY A 27 -21.71 1.69 -10.86
N GLY A 28 -21.18 2.90 -11.05
CA GLY A 28 -20.86 3.46 -12.36
C GLY A 28 -19.61 2.86 -13.02
N PRO A 29 -19.31 3.23 -14.28
CA PRO A 29 -18.10 2.78 -14.97
C PRO A 29 -16.83 3.28 -14.27
N CYS A 30 -15.74 2.51 -14.39
CA CYS A 30 -14.44 2.84 -13.82
C CYS A 30 -13.33 2.64 -14.84
N GLU A 31 -12.37 3.56 -14.85
CA GLU A 31 -11.21 3.53 -15.72
C GLU A 31 -10.04 2.81 -15.04
N THR A 32 -9.26 2.08 -15.83
CA THR A 32 -8.04 1.43 -15.34
C THR A 32 -6.85 2.34 -15.53
N VAL A 33 -6.23 2.74 -14.42
CA VAL A 33 -5.00 3.54 -14.43
C VAL A 33 -3.86 2.68 -13.90
N ASP A 34 -2.78 2.55 -14.66
CA ASP A 34 -1.60 1.85 -14.20
C ASP A 34 -0.65 2.79 -13.45
N VAL A 35 -0.51 2.56 -12.14
CA VAL A 35 0.39 3.31 -11.28
C VAL A 35 1.57 2.43 -10.86
N LYS A 36 2.78 3.01 -10.93
CA LYS A 36 4.01 2.36 -10.46
C LYS A 36 4.06 2.42 -8.93
N ARG A 37 4.47 1.32 -8.30
CA ARG A 37 4.60 1.29 -6.84
C ARG A 37 5.64 2.31 -6.36
N ASN A 38 5.27 3.08 -5.35
CA ASN A 38 6.17 4.05 -4.72
C ASN A 38 7.28 3.30 -3.94
N GLY A 39 8.50 3.85 -3.90
CA GLY A 39 9.61 3.32 -3.11
C GLY A 39 9.27 3.16 -1.62
N MET A 40 8.39 4.00 -1.09
CA MET A 40 7.89 3.89 0.29
C MET A 40 7.18 2.57 0.58
N TYR A 41 6.53 1.97 -0.42
CA TYR A 41 5.89 0.66 -0.27
C TYR A 41 6.93 -0.43 0.02
N TYR A 42 8.05 -0.42 -0.68
CA TYR A 42 9.15 -1.37 -0.48
C TYR A 42 9.87 -1.12 0.84
N LEU A 43 10.07 0.15 1.20
CA LEU A 43 10.65 0.53 2.49
C LEU A 43 9.82 0.00 3.67
N GLY A 44 8.48 0.19 3.62
CA GLY A 44 7.59 -0.32 4.65
C GLY A 44 7.66 -1.85 4.79
N TYR A 45 7.70 -2.58 3.68
CA TYR A 45 7.89 -4.04 3.71
C TYR A 45 9.26 -4.46 4.28
N ALA A 46 10.33 -3.76 3.92
CA ALA A 46 11.66 -4.04 4.45
C ALA A 46 11.71 -3.85 5.97
N ILE A 47 11.08 -2.79 6.49
CA ILE A 47 10.97 -2.53 7.92
C ILE A 47 10.14 -3.62 8.61
N MET A 48 9.00 -4.04 8.03
CA MET A 48 8.20 -5.13 8.60
C MET A 48 8.98 -6.45 8.65
N LEU A 49 9.71 -6.78 7.58
CA LEU A 49 10.55 -7.99 7.54
C LEU A 49 11.68 -7.92 8.57
N ALA A 50 12.33 -6.77 8.72
CA ALA A 50 13.34 -6.56 9.75
C ALA A 50 12.77 -6.72 11.16
N GLY A 51 11.56 -6.19 11.41
CA GLY A 51 10.86 -6.35 12.69
C GLY A 51 10.46 -7.79 12.98
N ALA A 52 9.95 -8.51 11.96
CA ALA A 52 9.66 -9.93 12.10
C ALA A 52 10.95 -10.72 12.39
N ALA A 53 12.03 -10.46 11.64
CA ALA A 53 13.32 -11.11 11.84
C ALA A 53 13.91 -10.85 13.23
N SER A 54 13.79 -9.63 13.76
CA SER A 54 14.31 -9.29 15.09
C SER A 54 13.60 -10.08 16.20
N ALA A 55 12.32 -10.38 16.05
CA ALA A 55 11.58 -11.22 17.01
C ALA A 55 12.06 -12.69 17.01
N PHE A 56 12.67 -13.17 15.91
CA PHE A 56 13.23 -14.52 15.82
C PHE A 56 14.66 -14.64 16.35
N VAL A 57 15.41 -13.53 16.47
CA VAL A 57 16.81 -13.53 16.94
C VAL A 57 17.02 -14.28 18.27
N PRO A 58 16.17 -14.10 19.31
CA PRO A 58 16.36 -14.78 20.59
C PRO A 58 16.24 -16.31 20.51
N ARG A 59 15.65 -16.83 19.42
CA ARG A 59 15.50 -18.27 19.19
C ARG A 59 16.76 -18.91 18.62
N PHE A 60 17.63 -18.11 18.00
CA PHE A 60 18.86 -18.57 17.36
C PHE A 60 20.12 -18.13 18.09
N VAL A 61 20.03 -17.09 18.93
CA VAL A 61 21.16 -16.51 19.67
C VAL A 61 20.75 -16.26 21.12
N VAL A 62 21.60 -16.67 22.07
CA VAL A 62 21.41 -16.36 23.49
C VAL A 62 21.61 -14.86 23.68
N VAL A 63 20.53 -14.16 24.04
CA VAL A 63 20.50 -12.71 24.29
C VAL A 63 20.09 -12.45 25.73
N SER A 64 20.68 -11.43 26.35
CA SER A 64 20.45 -11.05 27.75
C SER A 64 19.06 -10.43 28.02
N ALA A 65 18.34 -10.02 26.98
CA ALA A 65 17.01 -9.40 27.09
C ALA A 65 16.12 -9.73 25.88
N PRO A 66 15.61 -10.97 25.77
CA PRO A 66 14.80 -11.41 24.63
C PRO A 66 13.52 -10.58 24.45
N GLU A 67 12.95 -10.06 25.54
CA GLU A 67 11.75 -9.21 25.54
C GLU A 67 11.95 -7.91 24.77
N LEU A 68 13.14 -7.30 24.85
CA LEU A 68 13.46 -6.07 24.11
C LEU A 68 13.48 -6.30 22.61
N PHE A 69 13.98 -7.46 22.15
CA PHE A 69 13.98 -7.82 20.73
C PHE A 69 12.57 -8.08 20.19
N ILE A 70 11.71 -8.69 21.02
CA ILE A 70 10.30 -8.90 20.69
C ILE A 70 9.56 -7.56 20.63
N ALA A 71 9.73 -6.69 21.64
CA ALA A 71 9.11 -5.37 21.67
C ALA A 71 9.58 -4.47 20.50
N ALA A 72 10.89 -4.47 20.21
CA ALA A 72 11.44 -3.77 19.05
C ALA A 72 10.89 -4.34 17.73
N GLY A 73 10.76 -5.66 17.63
CA GLY A 73 10.18 -6.33 16.47
C GLY A 73 8.73 -5.93 16.22
N ILE A 74 7.91 -5.95 17.26
CA ILE A 74 6.52 -5.47 17.20
C ILE A 74 6.48 -4.00 16.78
N GLY A 75 7.32 -3.14 17.37
CA GLY A 75 7.41 -1.72 17.03
C GLY A 75 7.75 -1.48 15.56
N LEU A 76 8.72 -2.24 15.02
CA LEU A 76 9.10 -2.17 13.61
C LEU A 76 7.97 -2.65 12.69
N VAL A 77 7.27 -3.74 13.03
CA VAL A 77 6.14 -4.23 12.24
C VAL A 77 5.00 -3.20 12.19
N VAL A 78 4.67 -2.60 13.32
CA VAL A 78 3.65 -1.53 13.39
C VAL A 78 4.10 -0.31 12.58
N GLY A 79 5.34 0.15 12.77
CA GLY A 79 5.89 1.30 12.03
C GLY A 79 5.92 1.07 10.52
N GLY A 80 6.38 -0.11 10.09
CA GLY A 80 6.37 -0.49 8.67
C GLY A 80 4.96 -0.56 8.09
N SER A 81 3.97 -1.03 8.87
CA SER A 81 2.56 -1.05 8.43
C SER A 81 2.01 0.36 8.17
N VAL A 82 2.32 1.32 9.04
CA VAL A 82 1.94 2.73 8.86
C VAL A 82 2.52 3.30 7.57
N ILE A 83 3.80 3.02 7.30
CA ILE A 83 4.47 3.46 6.06
C ILE A 83 3.81 2.86 4.82
N ILE A 84 3.42 1.59 4.85
CA ILE A 84 2.68 0.95 3.73
C ILE A 84 1.31 1.62 3.52
N ILE A 85 0.58 1.92 4.60
CA ILE A 85 -0.72 2.59 4.50
C ILE A 85 -0.57 3.98 3.88
N MET A 86 0.42 4.76 4.33
CA MET A 86 0.73 6.07 3.74
C MET A 86 1.13 5.96 2.27
N ALA A 87 1.97 4.97 1.92
CA ALA A 87 2.37 4.72 0.54
C ALA A 87 1.16 4.36 -0.34
N ASN A 88 0.23 3.54 0.16
CA ASN A 88 -1.00 3.21 -0.55
C ASN A 88 -1.89 4.45 -0.77
N GLY A 89 -2.06 5.30 0.25
CA GLY A 89 -2.79 6.56 0.12
C GLY A 89 -2.18 7.48 -0.94
N ALA A 90 -0.85 7.62 -0.94
CA ALA A 90 -0.15 8.41 -1.95
C ALA A 90 -0.33 7.83 -3.37
N MET A 91 -0.26 6.51 -3.54
CA MET A 91 -0.48 5.88 -4.84
C MET A 91 -1.93 6.02 -5.32
N THR A 92 -2.91 5.99 -4.43
CA THR A 92 -4.32 6.27 -4.75
C THR A 92 -4.50 7.70 -5.25
N ASN A 93 -3.86 8.68 -4.61
CA ASN A 93 -3.91 10.08 -5.05
C ASN A 93 -3.25 10.25 -6.43
N MET A 94 -2.07 9.65 -6.63
CA MET A 94 -1.40 9.65 -7.95
C MET A 94 -2.24 8.98 -9.04
N ALA A 95 -2.99 7.93 -8.70
CA ALA A 95 -3.88 7.27 -9.65
C ALA A 95 -5.03 8.18 -10.08
N LYS A 96 -5.57 8.96 -9.14
CA LYS A 96 -6.59 9.98 -9.41
C LYS A 96 -6.03 11.10 -10.29
N GLU A 97 -4.87 11.65 -9.94
CA GLU A 97 -4.24 12.73 -10.72
C GLU A 97 -3.99 12.31 -12.16
N LYS A 98 -3.43 11.12 -12.38
CA LYS A 98 -3.20 10.58 -13.73
C LYS A 98 -4.48 10.39 -14.54
N ALA A 99 -5.56 9.95 -13.90
CA ALA A 99 -6.84 9.79 -14.59
C ALA A 99 -7.37 11.15 -15.09
N MET A 100 -7.23 12.18 -14.26
CA MET A 100 -7.64 13.55 -14.61
C MET A 100 -6.76 14.16 -15.71
N GLU A 101 -5.45 13.87 -15.73
CA GLU A 101 -4.55 14.31 -16.79
C GLU A 101 -4.93 13.70 -18.15
N ASP A 102 -5.18 12.38 -18.21
CA ASP A 102 -5.59 11.69 -19.45
C ASP A 102 -6.94 12.20 -19.99
N ASP A 103 -7.90 12.55 -19.12
CA ASP A 103 -9.20 13.13 -19.52
C ASP A 103 -9.08 14.56 -20.10
N THR A 104 -7.97 15.26 -19.84
CA THR A 104 -7.75 16.65 -20.30
C THR A 104 -6.81 16.77 -21.50
N ALA A 105 -6.22 15.65 -21.96
CA ALA A 105 -5.40 15.63 -23.15
C ALA A 105 -6.30 15.76 -24.40
N PRO A 106 -6.16 16.81 -25.22
CA PRO A 106 -6.93 16.94 -26.46
C PRO A 106 -6.52 15.83 -27.44
N GLU A 107 -7.51 15.13 -28.00
CA GLU A 107 -7.36 14.17 -29.10
C GLU A 107 -6.79 14.80 -30.38
#